data_AF-A0A352ADU5-F1
#
_entry.id   AF-A0A352ADU5-F1
#
_cell.length_a   1.000
_cell.length_b   1.000
_cell.length_c   1.000
_cell.angle_alpha   90.00
_cell.angle_beta   90.00
_cell.angle_gamma   90.00
#
_symmetry.space_group_name_H-M   'P 1'
#
loop_
_entity.id
_entity.type
_entity.pdbx_description
1 polymer ?
#
loop_
_entity_poly.entity_id
_entity_poly.type
_entity_poly.pdbx_seq_one_letter_code
_entity_poly.pdbx_strand_id
1 'polypeptide(L)'
;MTQNQPIVENRNVKNDSLLAQLVSDTRDSIETKKRGLGIVPKGQKTSQTNHLKQLHKILIDPIADLLPTEPNARVIFIPQSSLFLVPFPALQDADGNYLIEKHTILTAPSIQVLDLTRKQGQRVGAQSFAPSQGKNALIVGNPTMPSVPPFPGEPPQQLPSLPGAEQEAKSIAKLLNTQAITGNQAAKSAILKKMPSARIIHLATHGILDEQRGLGSAIALAPNPNSQNKIGEVNGLLTAEEILDLKLNASLVVLSACDTGRGRITGDGVVGLSRSLISAGVPSVLVSLWSVPDAPTAFLMTEFYRNWQHNPDKAQALRQAMLTTMKQHPNPRDWAAFTLIGEAE
;
A
#
# COMPACT_ATOMS: atom_id res chain seq x y z
N MET A 1 8.13 -39.36 -43.09
CA MET A 1 7.33 -38.23 -42.56
C MET A 1 7.36 -38.32 -41.04
N THR A 2 8.34 -37.69 -40.41
CA THR A 2 8.49 -37.62 -38.95
C THR A 2 7.85 -36.32 -38.47
N GLN A 3 6.79 -36.45 -37.66
CA GLN A 3 6.08 -35.34 -37.04
C GLN A 3 6.92 -34.77 -35.88
N ASN A 4 7.24 -33.48 -35.96
CA ASN A 4 7.72 -32.67 -34.85
C ASN A 4 6.49 -32.22 -34.02
N GLN A 5 6.44 -32.58 -32.74
CA GLN A 5 5.60 -31.90 -31.74
C GLN A 5 6.44 -30.89 -30.95
N PRO A 6 5.93 -29.69 -30.64
CA PRO A 6 6.67 -28.69 -29.90
C PRO A 6 6.59 -28.98 -28.38
N ILE A 7 7.72 -29.34 -27.77
CA ILE A 7 7.88 -29.46 -26.32
C ILE A 7 8.46 -28.14 -25.80
N VAL A 8 7.64 -27.10 -25.62
CA VAL A 8 8.10 -25.86 -24.94
C VAL A 8 7.06 -25.23 -23.98
N GLU A 9 5.76 -25.53 -24.08
CA GLU A 9 4.74 -24.74 -23.35
C GLU A 9 4.47 -25.11 -21.88
N ASN A 10 4.97 -26.25 -21.36
CA ASN A 10 4.48 -26.79 -20.08
C ASN A 10 5.41 -26.55 -18.86
N ARG A 11 6.64 -26.05 -19.05
CA ARG A 11 7.57 -25.77 -17.94
C ARG A 11 7.37 -24.39 -17.31
N ASN A 12 7.05 -23.36 -18.11
CA ASN A 12 6.89 -21.99 -17.63
C ASN A 12 5.66 -21.85 -16.72
N VAL A 13 4.53 -22.44 -17.10
CA VAL A 13 3.28 -22.36 -16.30
C VAL A 13 3.44 -23.02 -14.91
N LYS A 14 4.16 -24.14 -14.81
CA LYS A 14 4.43 -24.79 -13.51
C LYS A 14 5.35 -23.95 -12.64
N ASN A 15 6.40 -23.35 -13.20
CA ASN A 15 7.33 -22.50 -12.45
C ASN A 15 6.64 -21.20 -11.97
N ASP A 16 5.80 -20.59 -12.81
CA ASP A 16 5.02 -19.41 -12.44
C ASP A 16 4.04 -19.74 -11.29
N SER A 17 3.45 -20.94 -11.31
CA SER A 17 2.58 -21.40 -10.22
C SER A 17 3.33 -21.61 -8.89
N LEU A 18 4.58 -22.10 -8.95
CA LEU A 18 5.42 -22.34 -7.77
C LEU A 18 5.89 -21.02 -7.15
N LEU A 19 6.31 -20.06 -7.96
CA LEU A 19 6.70 -18.74 -7.47
C LEU A 19 5.50 -17.99 -6.88
N ALA A 20 4.34 -18.02 -7.55
CA ALA A 20 3.11 -17.43 -7.01
C ALA A 20 2.70 -18.07 -5.67
N GLN A 21 2.87 -19.39 -5.54
CA GLN A 21 2.64 -20.08 -4.28
C GLN A 21 3.62 -19.65 -3.20
N LEU A 22 4.92 -19.58 -3.50
CA LEU A 22 5.94 -19.11 -2.55
C LEU A 22 5.68 -17.68 -2.08
N VAL A 23 5.23 -16.77 -2.97
CA VAL A 23 4.83 -15.42 -2.57
C VAL A 23 3.64 -15.45 -1.62
N SER A 24 2.64 -16.31 -1.91
CA SER A 24 1.51 -16.51 -1.01
C SER A 24 1.91 -17.03 0.37
N ASP A 25 2.74 -18.07 0.40
CA ASP A 25 3.18 -18.71 1.64
C ASP A 25 4.08 -17.76 2.46
N THR A 26 4.89 -16.94 1.77
CA THR A 26 5.65 -15.85 2.40
C THR A 26 4.71 -14.88 3.08
N ARG A 27 3.71 -14.39 2.34
CA ARG A 27 2.72 -13.45 2.83
C ARG A 27 1.96 -14.00 4.04
N ASP A 28 1.44 -15.22 3.93
CA ASP A 28 0.71 -15.90 5.02
C ASP A 28 1.57 -16.16 6.26
N SER A 29 2.90 -16.28 6.09
CA SER A 29 3.84 -16.43 7.21
C SER A 29 4.18 -15.11 7.92
N ILE A 30 4.04 -13.98 7.23
CA ILE A 30 4.27 -12.63 7.76
C ILE A 30 2.97 -12.09 8.37
N GLU A 31 1.84 -12.33 7.71
CA GLU A 31 0.52 -11.90 8.16
C GLU A 31 0.04 -12.70 9.36
N THR A 32 -0.42 -11.99 10.39
CA THR A 32 -1.30 -12.63 11.36
C THR A 32 -2.63 -12.88 10.65
N LYS A 33 -3.04 -14.15 10.53
CA LYS A 33 -4.38 -14.50 10.02
C LYS A 33 -5.44 -13.56 10.62
N LYS A 34 -6.24 -13.00 9.71
CA LYS A 34 -7.47 -12.18 9.83
C LYS A 34 -7.85 -11.70 11.24
N ARG A 35 -8.28 -10.44 11.34
CA ARG A 35 -9.11 -9.89 12.46
C ARG A 35 -10.49 -10.58 12.59
N GLY A 36 -10.60 -11.88 12.29
CA GLY A 36 -11.76 -12.72 12.47
C GLY A 36 -11.40 -13.96 13.31
N LEU A 37 -12.32 -14.31 14.21
CA LEU A 37 -12.32 -15.44 15.15
C LEU A 37 -11.46 -16.65 14.70
N GLY A 38 -10.23 -16.76 15.20
CA GLY A 38 -9.37 -17.90 14.91
C GLY A 38 -8.10 -17.93 15.78
N ILE A 39 -7.88 -19.06 16.46
CA ILE A 39 -6.81 -19.30 17.44
C ILE A 39 -5.42 -19.35 16.75
N VAL A 40 -4.42 -18.76 17.42
CA VAL A 40 -3.00 -18.72 16.99
C VAL A 40 -2.26 -20.01 17.38
N PRO A 41 -1.65 -20.78 16.45
CA PRO A 41 -0.67 -21.80 16.80
C PRO A 41 0.74 -21.17 16.95
N LYS A 42 1.39 -21.41 18.10
CA LYS A 42 2.79 -21.04 18.35
C LYS A 42 3.73 -21.95 17.53
N GLY A 43 4.24 -21.49 16.38
CA GLY A 43 5.24 -22.24 15.60
C GLY A 43 5.90 -21.55 14.38
N GLN A 44 5.63 -20.27 14.08
CA GLN A 44 5.83 -19.72 12.72
C GLN A 44 7.18 -19.02 12.39
N LYS A 45 8.03 -18.66 13.37
CA LYS A 45 9.21 -17.79 13.13
C LYS A 45 10.25 -18.37 12.14
N THR A 46 10.54 -19.66 12.21
CA THR A 46 11.53 -20.34 11.36
C THR A 46 11.04 -20.55 9.92
N SER A 47 9.73 -20.73 9.71
CA SER A 47 9.12 -20.83 8.39
C SER A 47 9.14 -19.48 7.66
N GLN A 48 8.88 -18.38 8.38
CA GLN A 48 8.88 -17.01 7.85
C GLN A 48 10.26 -16.59 7.30
N THR A 49 11.32 -16.86 8.07
CA THR A 49 12.72 -16.54 7.66
C THR A 49 13.14 -17.36 6.45
N ASN A 50 12.64 -18.60 6.32
CA ASN A 50 12.99 -19.48 5.22
C ASN A 50 12.39 -18.99 3.88
N HIS A 51 11.12 -18.58 3.85
CA HIS A 51 10.50 -18.11 2.62
C HIS A 51 11.10 -16.78 2.11
N LEU A 52 11.42 -15.84 3.01
CA LEU A 52 12.07 -14.57 2.64
C LEU A 52 13.46 -14.79 2.01
N LYS A 53 14.25 -15.74 2.54
CA LYS A 53 15.54 -16.13 1.96
C LYS A 53 15.39 -16.83 0.61
N GLN A 54 14.37 -17.68 0.46
CA GLN A 54 14.10 -18.34 -0.83
C GLN A 54 13.72 -17.34 -1.91
N LEU A 55 12.84 -16.38 -1.60
CA LEU A 55 12.49 -15.32 -2.54
C LEU A 55 13.69 -14.43 -2.87
N HIS A 56 14.53 -14.07 -1.89
CA HIS A 56 15.77 -13.34 -2.15
C HIS A 56 16.68 -14.11 -3.12
N LYS A 57 16.88 -15.41 -2.88
CA LYS A 57 17.71 -16.26 -3.73
C LYS A 57 17.22 -16.33 -5.18
N ILE A 58 15.91 -16.32 -5.38
CA ILE A 58 15.32 -16.38 -6.72
C ILE A 58 15.33 -15.01 -7.41
N LEU A 59 15.03 -13.94 -6.67
CA LEU A 59 14.72 -12.62 -7.24
C LEU A 59 15.90 -11.63 -7.20
N ILE A 60 16.82 -11.79 -6.25
CA ILE A 60 17.87 -10.80 -5.96
C ILE A 60 19.26 -11.36 -6.24
N ASP A 61 19.61 -12.57 -5.77
CA ASP A 61 20.94 -13.15 -6.00
C ASP A 61 21.38 -13.10 -7.48
N PRO A 62 20.51 -13.38 -8.48
CA PRO A 62 20.92 -13.34 -9.89
C PRO A 62 21.28 -11.96 -10.45
N ILE A 63 20.93 -10.88 -9.73
CA ILE A 63 21.15 -9.50 -10.14
C ILE A 63 21.94 -8.70 -9.09
N ALA A 64 22.47 -9.35 -8.05
CA ALA A 64 23.05 -8.68 -6.89
C ALA A 64 24.26 -7.80 -7.26
N ASP A 65 25.04 -8.20 -8.27
CA ASP A 65 26.17 -7.46 -8.82
C ASP A 65 25.77 -6.24 -9.65
N LEU A 66 24.50 -6.18 -10.10
CA LEU A 66 23.93 -5.04 -10.82
C LEU A 66 23.26 -4.02 -9.90
N LEU A 67 23.02 -4.36 -8.63
CA LEU A 67 22.42 -3.46 -7.67
C LEU A 67 23.41 -2.36 -7.24
N PRO A 68 22.93 -1.13 -6.99
CA PRO A 68 23.80 -0.04 -6.61
C PRO A 68 24.42 -0.26 -5.23
N THR A 69 25.70 0.09 -5.09
CA THR A 69 26.44 0.00 -3.82
C THR A 69 26.12 1.14 -2.86
N GLU A 70 25.69 2.29 -3.39
CA GLU A 70 25.27 3.46 -2.60
C GLU A 70 23.86 3.22 -2.01
N PRO A 71 23.68 3.15 -0.69
CA PRO A 71 22.39 2.73 -0.12
C PRO A 71 21.21 3.67 -0.39
N ASN A 72 21.50 4.94 -0.69
CA ASN A 72 20.51 5.95 -1.04
C ASN A 72 20.13 5.91 -2.53
N ALA A 73 20.88 5.17 -3.36
CA ALA A 73 20.48 4.93 -4.74
C ALA A 73 19.21 4.06 -4.77
N ARG A 74 18.30 4.43 -5.67
CA ARG A 74 16.98 3.81 -5.77
C ARG A 74 17.04 2.51 -6.57
N VAL A 75 16.44 1.46 -6.06
CA VAL A 75 16.10 0.23 -6.78
C VAL A 75 14.59 0.22 -7.00
N ILE A 76 14.16 0.31 -8.25
CA ILE A 76 12.74 0.34 -8.62
C ILE A 76 12.35 -1.03 -9.17
N PHE A 77 11.48 -1.74 -8.45
CA PHE A 77 10.91 -2.99 -8.91
C PHE A 77 9.72 -2.73 -9.82
N ILE A 78 9.68 -3.44 -10.96
CA ILE A 78 8.53 -3.46 -11.87
C ILE A 78 7.97 -4.89 -11.87
N PRO A 79 7.20 -5.26 -10.85
CA PRO A 79 6.69 -6.62 -10.70
C PRO A 79 5.54 -6.90 -11.67
N GLN A 80 5.28 -8.19 -11.89
CA GLN A 80 4.14 -8.68 -12.66
C GLN A 80 3.35 -9.68 -11.81
N SER A 81 2.01 -9.62 -11.88
CA SER A 81 1.11 -10.58 -11.21
C SER A 81 1.38 -10.69 -9.70
N SER A 82 1.58 -11.90 -9.16
CA SER A 82 1.81 -12.15 -7.73
C SER A 82 3.05 -11.44 -7.19
N LEU A 83 4.04 -11.08 -8.03
CA LEU A 83 5.25 -10.39 -7.57
C LEU A 83 4.97 -9.01 -6.98
N PHE A 84 3.82 -8.39 -7.28
CA PHE A 84 3.40 -7.15 -6.61
C PHE A 84 3.21 -7.32 -5.10
N LEU A 85 3.00 -8.55 -4.64
CA LEU A 85 2.79 -8.85 -3.23
C LEU A 85 4.08 -9.22 -2.51
N VAL A 86 5.21 -9.26 -3.21
CA VAL A 86 6.51 -9.55 -2.60
C VAL A 86 6.89 -8.38 -1.69
N PRO A 87 7.19 -8.64 -0.41
CA PRO A 87 7.72 -7.63 0.49
C PRO A 87 9.21 -7.43 0.22
N PHE A 88 9.55 -6.81 -0.93
CA PHE A 88 10.96 -6.58 -1.33
C PHE A 88 11.84 -6.04 -0.20
N PRO A 89 11.40 -5.05 0.62
CA PRO A 89 12.17 -4.58 1.78
C PRO A 89 12.57 -5.66 2.78
N ALA A 90 11.77 -6.71 2.94
CA ALA A 90 11.99 -7.80 3.88
C ALA A 90 12.68 -9.03 3.29
N LEU A 91 13.02 -9.05 2.01
CA LEU A 91 13.83 -10.14 1.46
C LEU A 91 15.17 -10.21 2.19
N GLN A 92 15.59 -11.42 2.54
CA GLN A 92 16.80 -11.64 3.35
C GLN A 92 17.87 -12.35 2.55
N ASP A 93 19.09 -11.83 2.62
CA ASP A 93 20.25 -12.52 2.06
C ASP A 93 20.63 -13.77 2.88
N ALA A 94 21.68 -14.48 2.43
CA ALA A 94 22.18 -15.67 3.11
C ALA A 94 22.59 -15.39 4.56
N ASP A 95 23.17 -14.22 4.82
CA ASP A 95 23.64 -13.75 6.12
C ASP A 95 22.48 -13.29 7.04
N GLY A 96 21.29 -13.07 6.47
CA GLY A 96 20.08 -12.68 7.19
C GLY A 96 19.83 -11.17 7.22
N ASN A 97 20.60 -10.37 6.47
CA ASN A 97 20.35 -8.94 6.34
C ASN A 97 19.16 -8.71 5.40
N TYR A 98 18.33 -7.73 5.73
CA TYR A 98 17.19 -7.34 4.91
C TYR A 98 17.63 -6.44 3.76
N LEU A 99 16.97 -6.57 2.61
CA LEU A 99 17.26 -5.79 1.41
C LEU A 99 17.15 -4.26 1.65
N ILE A 100 16.20 -3.83 2.50
CA ILE A 100 16.00 -2.42 2.85
C ILE A 100 17.18 -1.79 3.61
N GLU A 101 18.01 -2.61 4.26
CA GLU A 101 19.20 -2.14 4.98
C GLU A 101 20.26 -1.64 3.98
N LYS A 102 20.31 -2.25 2.79
CA LYS A 102 21.30 -1.95 1.75
C LYS A 102 20.80 -1.04 0.64
N HIS A 103 19.49 -1.00 0.37
CA HIS A 103 18.95 -0.27 -0.78
C HIS A 103 17.70 0.54 -0.46
N THR A 104 17.51 1.65 -1.18
CA THR A 104 16.28 2.44 -1.17
C THR A 104 15.32 1.89 -2.23
N ILE A 105 14.14 1.40 -1.81
CA ILE A 105 13.27 0.59 -2.66
C ILE A 105 11.99 1.36 -3.05
N LEU A 106 11.60 1.22 -4.32
CA LEU A 106 10.30 1.65 -4.85
C LEU A 106 9.70 0.57 -5.73
N THR A 107 8.41 0.73 -6.04
CA THR A 107 7.70 -0.09 -7.02
C THR A 107 7.11 0.80 -8.11
N ALA A 108 7.05 0.30 -9.33
CA ALA A 108 6.25 0.89 -10.39
C ALA A 108 5.48 -0.20 -11.14
N PRO A 109 4.21 0.01 -11.53
CA PRO A 109 3.47 -1.04 -12.21
C PRO A 109 3.94 -1.28 -13.66
N SER A 110 4.59 -0.29 -14.26
CA SER A 110 5.23 -0.36 -15.57
C SER A 110 6.18 0.81 -15.75
N ILE A 111 7.09 0.73 -16.72
CA ILE A 111 7.99 1.82 -17.10
C ILE A 111 7.19 3.05 -17.56
N GLN A 112 6.09 2.85 -18.29
CA GLN A 112 5.22 3.91 -18.77
C GLN A 112 4.53 4.65 -17.61
N VAL A 113 4.08 3.92 -16.59
CA VAL A 113 3.51 4.54 -15.39
C VAL A 113 4.57 5.33 -14.63
N LEU A 114 5.82 4.82 -14.54
CA LEU A 114 6.92 5.55 -13.91
C LEU A 114 7.23 6.88 -14.63
N ASP A 115 7.27 6.89 -15.96
CA ASP A 115 7.45 8.12 -16.75
C ASP A 115 6.26 9.09 -16.59
N LEU A 116 5.04 8.56 -16.56
CA LEU A 116 3.84 9.36 -16.29
C LEU A 116 3.92 10.03 -14.91
N THR A 117 4.26 9.29 -13.86
CA THR A 117 4.35 9.83 -12.49
C THR A 117 5.46 10.87 -12.35
N ARG A 118 6.58 10.71 -13.07
CA ARG A 118 7.65 11.74 -13.18
C ARG A 118 7.13 13.05 -13.75
N LYS A 119 6.43 12.98 -14.89
CA LYS A 119 5.84 14.16 -15.55
C LYS A 119 4.77 14.82 -14.68
N GLN A 120 3.95 14.03 -13.99
CA GLN A 120 2.98 14.54 -13.02
C GLN A 120 3.68 15.24 -11.85
N GLY A 121 4.73 14.65 -11.29
CA GLY A 121 5.54 15.20 -10.19
C GLY A 121 6.09 16.59 -10.53
N GLN A 122 6.60 16.76 -11.73
CA GLN A 122 7.05 18.07 -12.24
C GLN A 122 5.90 19.08 -12.34
N ARG A 123 4.74 18.68 -12.89
CA ARG A 123 3.56 19.57 -13.03
C ARG A 123 3.02 20.03 -11.68
N VAL A 124 2.96 19.13 -10.70
CA VAL A 124 2.44 19.44 -9.38
C VAL A 124 3.50 20.03 -8.45
N GLY A 125 4.73 20.28 -8.93
CA GLY A 125 5.82 20.82 -8.11
C GLY A 125 6.19 19.94 -6.92
N ALA A 126 6.13 18.61 -7.08
CA ALA A 126 6.41 17.65 -6.00
C ALA A 126 7.85 17.78 -5.46
N GLN A 127 8.82 18.01 -6.35
CA GLN A 127 10.25 18.12 -6.04
C GLN A 127 10.61 19.28 -5.10
N SER A 128 9.75 20.30 -4.99
CA SER A 128 9.97 21.47 -4.12
C SER A 128 9.04 21.48 -2.90
N PHE A 129 8.22 20.43 -2.72
CA PHE A 129 7.21 20.39 -1.68
C PHE A 129 7.76 19.72 -0.41
N ALA A 130 8.15 20.53 0.56
CA ALA A 130 8.36 20.07 1.92
C ALA A 130 7.02 20.04 2.68
N PRO A 131 6.65 18.93 3.35
CA PRO A 131 5.41 18.83 4.14
C PRO A 131 5.28 19.90 5.25
N SER A 132 6.40 20.53 5.64
CA SER A 132 6.50 21.54 6.69
C SER A 132 5.65 22.80 6.46
N GLN A 133 5.12 23.01 5.25
CA GLN A 133 4.22 24.14 4.94
C GLN A 133 2.75 23.91 5.32
N GLY A 134 2.33 22.68 5.66
CA GLY A 134 1.04 22.29 6.32
C GLY A 134 -0.29 22.67 5.64
N LYS A 135 -0.30 23.68 4.76
CA LYS A 135 -1.46 24.17 4.04
C LYS A 135 -1.83 23.10 3.01
N ASN A 136 -3.02 22.52 3.19
CA ASN A 136 -3.70 21.58 2.28
C ASN A 136 -3.39 20.08 2.51
N ALA A 137 -3.03 19.66 3.72
CA ALA A 137 -3.04 18.23 4.07
C ALA A 137 -4.45 17.75 4.49
N LEU A 138 -4.95 16.70 3.82
CA LEU A 138 -6.21 16.01 4.12
C LEU A 138 -5.89 14.69 4.83
N ILE A 139 -6.10 14.65 6.15
CA ILE A 139 -5.78 13.50 6.98
C ILE A 139 -7.07 12.90 7.53
N VAL A 140 -7.35 11.65 7.16
CA VAL A 140 -8.58 10.92 7.52
C VAL A 140 -8.19 9.66 8.28
N GLY A 141 -8.84 9.41 9.42
CA GLY A 141 -8.62 8.22 10.23
C GLY A 141 -9.90 7.73 10.87
N ASN A 142 -10.12 6.41 10.90
CA ASN A 142 -11.23 5.78 11.61
C ASN A 142 -12.61 6.46 11.35
N PRO A 143 -13.09 6.49 10.08
CA PRO A 143 -14.45 6.95 9.80
C PRO A 143 -15.48 6.09 10.54
N THR A 144 -16.69 6.62 10.68
CA THR A 144 -17.83 5.77 11.07
C THR A 144 -18.01 4.72 9.99
N MET A 145 -17.78 3.46 10.34
CA MET A 145 -17.60 2.43 9.33
C MET A 145 -18.91 2.11 8.58
N PRO A 146 -18.86 2.04 7.23
CA PRO A 146 -20.01 1.64 6.43
C PRO A 146 -20.28 0.14 6.58
N SER A 147 -21.46 -0.27 6.13
CA SER A 147 -21.80 -1.69 6.02
C SER A 147 -21.54 -2.21 4.62
N VAL A 148 -20.88 -3.36 4.51
CA VAL A 148 -20.55 -3.99 3.24
C VAL A 148 -20.87 -5.49 3.29
N PRO A 149 -21.34 -6.09 2.20
CA PRO A 149 -21.54 -7.53 2.15
C PRO A 149 -20.18 -8.23 2.23
N PRO A 150 -19.99 -9.21 3.13
CA PRO A 150 -18.72 -9.95 3.24
C PRO A 150 -18.46 -10.80 1.99
N PHE A 151 -19.51 -11.38 1.39
CA PHE A 151 -19.48 -12.13 0.14
C PHE A 151 -20.64 -11.73 -0.79
N PRO A 152 -20.52 -11.91 -2.12
CA PRO A 152 -21.62 -11.67 -3.06
C PRO A 152 -22.88 -12.44 -2.65
N GLY A 153 -24.00 -11.73 -2.48
CA GLY A 153 -25.29 -12.32 -2.10
C GLY A 153 -25.55 -12.39 -0.59
N GLU A 154 -24.59 -12.06 0.26
CA GLU A 154 -24.79 -11.98 1.72
C GLU A 154 -25.28 -10.60 2.19
N PRO A 155 -25.99 -10.51 3.32
CA PRO A 155 -26.42 -9.24 3.88
C PRO A 155 -25.22 -8.36 4.29
N PRO A 156 -25.30 -7.02 4.12
CA PRO A 156 -24.25 -6.11 4.54
C PRO A 156 -23.98 -6.18 6.05
N GLN A 157 -22.71 -6.26 6.42
CA GLN A 157 -22.24 -6.19 7.80
C GLN A 157 -21.38 -4.94 8.00
N GLN A 158 -21.51 -4.30 9.16
CA GLN A 158 -20.72 -3.13 9.49
C GLN A 158 -19.24 -3.51 9.64
N LEU A 159 -18.35 -2.78 8.99
CA LEU A 159 -16.92 -2.98 9.17
C LEU A 159 -16.48 -2.60 10.60
N PRO A 160 -15.50 -3.31 11.18
CA PRO A 160 -15.05 -3.01 12.54
C PRO A 160 -14.38 -1.65 12.62
N SER A 161 -14.60 -0.94 13.74
CA SER A 161 -13.91 0.32 14.04
C SER A 161 -12.39 0.10 14.13
N LEU A 162 -11.62 1.14 13.80
CA LEU A 162 -10.15 1.14 13.77
C LEU A 162 -9.56 2.22 14.70
N PRO A 163 -9.62 2.07 16.03
CA PRO A 163 -9.09 3.07 16.95
C PRO A 163 -7.61 3.42 16.70
N GLY A 164 -6.78 2.46 16.27
CA GLY A 164 -5.40 2.71 15.87
C GLY A 164 -5.25 3.66 14.69
N ALA A 165 -6.10 3.52 13.66
CA ALA A 165 -6.13 4.42 12.51
C ALA A 165 -6.51 5.86 12.91
N GLU A 166 -7.32 6.01 13.97
CA GLU A 166 -7.61 7.32 14.55
C GLU A 166 -6.37 7.95 15.19
N GLN A 167 -5.58 7.16 15.92
CA GLN A 167 -4.35 7.63 16.56
C GLN A 167 -3.27 7.96 15.53
N GLU A 168 -3.14 7.14 14.48
CA GLU A 168 -2.28 7.41 13.32
C GLU A 168 -2.63 8.76 12.68
N ALA A 169 -3.90 8.96 12.30
CA ALA A 169 -4.36 10.20 11.69
C ALA A 169 -4.14 11.42 12.61
N LYS A 170 -4.43 11.32 13.91
CA LYS A 170 -4.18 12.41 14.87
C LYS A 170 -2.71 12.76 14.99
N SER A 171 -1.84 11.76 15.01
CA SER A 171 -0.38 11.94 15.12
C SER A 171 0.19 12.64 13.89
N ILE A 172 -0.23 12.22 12.70
CA ILE A 172 0.18 12.81 11.42
C ILE A 172 -0.38 14.23 11.28
N ALA A 173 -1.66 14.43 11.63
CA ALA A 173 -2.28 15.76 11.56
C ALA A 173 -1.53 16.78 12.43
N LYS A 174 -1.09 16.37 13.63
CA LYS A 174 -0.25 17.19 14.50
C LYS A 174 1.10 17.54 13.85
N LEU A 175 1.79 16.58 13.23
CA LEU A 175 3.06 16.83 12.53
C LEU A 175 2.91 17.82 11.36
N LEU A 176 1.76 17.80 10.68
CA LEU A 176 1.46 18.63 9.52
C LEU A 176 0.71 19.91 9.85
N ASN A 177 0.52 20.23 11.14
CA ASN A 177 -0.24 21.39 11.62
C ASN A 177 -1.65 21.50 10.99
N THR A 178 -2.34 20.36 10.87
CA THR A 178 -3.71 20.25 10.36
C THR A 178 -4.61 19.51 11.35
N GLN A 179 -5.88 19.31 11.01
CA GLN A 179 -6.82 18.54 11.81
C GLN A 179 -7.11 17.19 11.14
N ALA A 180 -7.09 16.13 11.94
CA ALA A 180 -7.57 14.82 11.52
C ALA A 180 -9.10 14.84 11.40
N ILE A 181 -9.62 14.23 10.33
CA ILE A 181 -11.06 14.04 10.12
C ILE A 181 -11.39 12.59 10.46
N THR A 182 -12.30 12.38 11.41
CA THR A 182 -12.62 11.05 11.96
C THR A 182 -14.14 10.87 12.14
N GLY A 183 -14.58 9.63 12.42
CA GLY A 183 -15.99 9.33 12.69
C GLY A 183 -16.92 9.79 11.57
N ASN A 184 -18.05 10.43 11.92
CA ASN A 184 -19.03 10.91 10.95
C ASN A 184 -18.53 12.09 10.09
N GLN A 185 -17.51 12.83 10.56
CA GLN A 185 -16.96 13.95 9.79
C GLN A 185 -16.17 13.44 8.56
N ALA A 186 -15.70 12.20 8.60
CA ALA A 186 -15.02 11.53 7.50
C ALA A 186 -15.99 10.98 6.44
N ALA A 187 -17.11 11.68 6.22
CA ALA A 187 -18.12 11.30 5.24
C ALA A 187 -17.56 11.37 3.82
N LYS A 188 -17.89 10.38 2.98
CA LYS A 188 -17.42 10.30 1.59
C LYS A 188 -17.61 11.62 0.83
N SER A 189 -18.79 12.22 0.93
CA SER A 189 -19.12 13.50 0.29
C SER A 189 -18.25 14.67 0.78
N ALA A 190 -17.85 14.68 2.05
CA ALA A 190 -16.98 15.70 2.61
C ALA A 190 -15.52 15.51 2.17
N ILE A 191 -15.06 14.25 2.11
CA ILE A 191 -13.72 13.91 1.65
C ILE A 191 -13.56 14.22 0.15
N LEU A 192 -14.51 13.80 -0.69
CA LEU A 192 -14.51 14.07 -2.14
C LEU A 192 -14.39 15.56 -2.47
N LYS A 193 -15.07 16.44 -1.70
CA LYS A 193 -14.97 17.89 -1.88
C LYS A 193 -13.58 18.45 -1.56
N LYS A 194 -12.84 17.82 -0.64
CA LYS A 194 -11.52 18.29 -0.18
C LYS A 194 -10.38 17.75 -1.02
N MET A 195 -10.51 16.52 -1.56
CA MET A 195 -9.44 15.82 -2.29
C MET A 195 -8.79 16.64 -3.43
N PRO A 196 -9.52 17.33 -4.33
CA PRO A 196 -8.90 18.07 -5.43
C PRO A 196 -7.97 19.21 -4.98
N SER A 197 -8.24 19.80 -3.82
CA SER A 197 -7.44 20.89 -3.24
C SER A 197 -6.28 20.42 -2.36
N ALA A 198 -6.27 19.15 -1.97
CA ALA A 198 -5.28 18.61 -1.07
C ALA A 198 -3.95 18.36 -1.77
N ARG A 199 -2.85 18.68 -1.09
CA ARG A 199 -1.47 18.43 -1.52
C ARG A 199 -0.93 17.12 -0.96
N ILE A 200 -1.39 16.76 0.23
CA ILE A 200 -1.15 15.46 0.87
C ILE A 200 -2.51 14.88 1.21
N ILE A 201 -2.76 13.64 0.84
CA ILE A 201 -3.96 12.92 1.28
C ILE A 201 -3.50 11.68 2.02
N HIS A 202 -3.94 11.50 3.25
CA HIS A 202 -3.66 10.31 4.05
C HIS A 202 -4.98 9.70 4.51
N LEU A 203 -5.22 8.45 4.14
CA LEU A 203 -6.45 7.71 4.42
C LEU A 203 -6.10 6.46 5.23
N ALA A 204 -6.31 6.53 6.54
CA ALA A 204 -6.18 5.41 7.47
C ALA A 204 -7.58 4.84 7.79
N THR A 205 -7.97 3.81 7.04
CA THR A 205 -9.33 3.24 7.09
C THR A 205 -9.34 1.85 6.45
N HIS A 206 -10.49 1.19 6.34
CA HIS A 206 -10.61 -0.05 5.61
C HIS A 206 -10.55 0.16 4.08
N GLY A 207 -9.97 -0.81 3.39
CA GLY A 207 -9.87 -0.85 1.94
C GLY A 207 -10.42 -2.16 1.42
N ILE A 208 -11.24 -2.06 0.39
CA ILE A 208 -11.95 -3.16 -0.23
C ILE A 208 -11.27 -3.43 -1.55
N LEU A 209 -10.72 -4.63 -1.70
CA LEU A 209 -10.06 -5.05 -2.93
C LEU A 209 -10.98 -6.01 -3.68
N ASP A 210 -11.21 -5.74 -4.95
CA ASP A 210 -11.93 -6.63 -5.86
C ASP A 210 -10.94 -7.39 -6.72
N GLU A 211 -10.92 -8.72 -6.55
CA GLU A 211 -10.03 -9.65 -7.25
C GLU A 211 -10.31 -9.75 -8.75
N GLN A 212 -11.55 -9.52 -9.19
CA GLN A 212 -11.96 -9.85 -10.56
C GLN A 212 -11.98 -8.67 -11.52
N ARG A 213 -12.26 -7.45 -11.03
CA ARG A 213 -12.42 -6.29 -11.90
C ARG A 213 -11.51 -5.12 -11.60
N GLY A 214 -10.75 -5.13 -10.50
CA GLY A 214 -9.84 -4.04 -10.07
C GLY A 214 -10.55 -2.73 -9.71
N LEU A 215 -11.45 -2.25 -10.58
CA LEU A 215 -12.32 -1.08 -10.42
C LEU A 215 -13.42 -1.24 -9.36
N GLY A 216 -13.75 -2.47 -8.98
CA GLY A 216 -14.63 -2.73 -7.83
C GLY A 216 -13.95 -2.54 -6.47
N SER A 217 -12.68 -2.15 -6.46
CA SER A 217 -11.97 -1.80 -5.24
C SER A 217 -12.45 -0.44 -4.71
N ALA A 218 -12.48 -0.27 -3.39
CA ALA A 218 -12.99 0.94 -2.76
C ALA A 218 -12.28 1.26 -1.43
N ILE A 219 -12.38 2.51 -1.00
CA ILE A 219 -11.92 2.98 0.30
C ILE A 219 -13.16 3.24 1.16
N ALA A 220 -13.20 2.66 2.36
CA ALA A 220 -14.31 2.83 3.29
C ALA A 220 -14.21 4.19 3.99
N LEU A 221 -15.27 4.98 3.90
CA LEU A 221 -15.47 6.29 4.51
C LEU A 221 -16.83 6.31 5.20
N ALA A 222 -17.14 7.38 5.94
CA ALA A 222 -18.42 7.43 6.61
C ALA A 222 -19.58 7.56 5.61
N PRO A 223 -20.65 6.75 5.76
CA PRO A 223 -21.84 6.88 4.95
C PRO A 223 -22.55 8.20 5.27
N ASN A 224 -23.27 8.75 4.29
CA ASN A 224 -24.11 9.92 4.49
C ASN A 224 -25.55 9.61 4.05
N PRO A 225 -26.40 9.09 4.95
CA PRO A 225 -27.77 8.70 4.60
C PRO A 225 -28.65 9.87 4.18
N ASN A 226 -28.26 11.10 4.53
CA ASN A 226 -28.98 12.32 4.19
C ASN A 226 -28.47 12.96 2.89
N SER A 227 -27.53 12.33 2.16
CA SER A 227 -27.09 12.88 0.88
C SER A 227 -28.20 12.77 -0.16
N GLN A 228 -28.68 13.92 -0.64
CA GLN A 228 -29.68 14.04 -1.69
C GLN A 228 -29.09 13.84 -3.10
N ASN A 229 -27.76 13.73 -3.22
CA ASN A 229 -27.04 13.72 -4.49
C ASN A 229 -26.26 12.42 -4.68
N LYS A 230 -26.72 11.60 -5.64
CA LYS A 230 -26.10 10.40 -6.21
C LYS A 230 -26.05 9.15 -5.30
N ILE A 231 -26.42 8.02 -5.91
CA ILE A 231 -26.38 6.65 -5.36
C ILE A 231 -25.02 6.30 -4.73
N GLY A 232 -23.93 6.92 -5.21
CA GLY A 232 -22.58 6.69 -4.71
C GLY A 232 -22.27 7.31 -3.34
N GLU A 233 -22.87 8.44 -2.93
CA GLU A 233 -22.47 9.12 -1.68
C GLU A 233 -23.03 8.45 -0.41
N VAL A 234 -24.12 7.72 -0.55
CA VAL A 234 -24.91 7.17 0.58
C VAL A 234 -24.16 6.03 1.28
N ASN A 235 -23.46 5.18 0.54
CA ASN A 235 -22.88 3.94 1.07
C ASN A 235 -21.51 4.11 1.77
N GLY A 236 -20.88 5.29 1.67
CA GLY A 236 -19.56 5.53 2.26
C GLY A 236 -18.40 4.84 1.55
N LEU A 237 -18.58 4.25 0.37
CA LEU A 237 -17.51 3.55 -0.37
C LEU A 237 -16.98 4.41 -1.50
N LEU A 238 -15.77 4.95 -1.38
CA LEU A 238 -15.10 5.66 -2.47
C LEU A 238 -14.44 4.65 -3.42
N THR A 239 -15.07 4.40 -4.56
CA THR A 239 -14.62 3.38 -5.51
C THR A 239 -13.43 3.84 -6.37
N ALA A 240 -12.65 2.89 -6.88
CA ALA A 240 -11.59 3.14 -7.84
C ALA A 240 -12.11 3.84 -9.10
N GLU A 241 -13.31 3.47 -9.58
CA GLU A 241 -13.98 4.13 -10.70
C GLU A 241 -14.27 5.62 -10.41
N GLU A 242 -14.80 5.95 -9.23
CA GLU A 242 -15.02 7.35 -8.85
C GLU A 242 -13.72 8.13 -8.70
N ILE A 243 -12.64 7.47 -8.27
CA ILE A 243 -11.31 8.10 -8.18
C ILE A 243 -10.78 8.44 -9.58
N LEU A 244 -11.00 7.59 -10.59
CA LEU A 244 -10.53 7.82 -11.96
C LEU A 244 -11.05 9.14 -12.55
N ASP A 245 -12.27 9.53 -12.18
CA ASP A 245 -12.91 10.77 -12.66
C ASP A 245 -12.42 12.03 -11.93
N LEU A 246 -11.59 11.89 -10.89
CA LEU A 246 -11.05 13.02 -10.14
C LEU A 246 -9.88 13.68 -10.86
N LYS A 247 -9.68 14.97 -10.55
CA LYS A 247 -8.47 15.72 -10.88
C LYS A 247 -7.79 16.12 -9.58
N LEU A 248 -6.74 15.40 -9.21
CA LEU A 248 -6.04 15.56 -7.94
C LEU A 248 -4.75 16.35 -8.14
N ASN A 249 -4.47 17.26 -7.22
CA ASN A 249 -3.23 18.02 -7.16
C ASN A 249 -2.30 17.53 -6.03
N ALA A 250 -2.60 16.35 -5.46
CA ALA A 250 -1.81 15.77 -4.39
C ALA A 250 -0.44 15.33 -4.92
N SER A 251 0.64 15.68 -4.21
CA SER A 251 1.98 15.13 -4.46
C SER A 251 2.16 13.75 -3.84
N LEU A 252 1.35 13.41 -2.83
CA LEU A 252 1.34 12.10 -2.20
C LEU A 252 -0.08 11.74 -1.76
N VAL A 253 -0.48 10.50 -2.07
CA VAL A 253 -1.62 9.84 -1.41
C VAL A 253 -1.10 8.63 -0.63
N VAL A 254 -1.44 8.55 0.65
CA VAL A 254 -1.15 7.39 1.51
C VAL A 254 -2.44 6.63 1.76
N LEU A 255 -2.46 5.36 1.36
CA LEU A 255 -3.51 4.41 1.66
C LEU A 255 -3.02 3.48 2.76
N SER A 256 -3.23 3.89 4.01
CA SER A 256 -3.02 3.04 5.19
C SER A 256 -4.27 2.18 5.40
N ALA A 257 -4.59 1.36 4.38
CA ALA A 257 -5.95 0.85 4.22
C ALA A 257 -6.10 -0.61 3.76
N CYS A 258 -5.13 -1.50 4.00
CA CYS A 258 -5.22 -2.88 3.51
C CYS A 258 -5.96 -3.85 4.43
N ASP A 259 -7.23 -3.56 4.69
CA ASP A 259 -8.13 -4.47 5.40
C ASP A 259 -9.56 -4.32 4.85
N THR A 260 -10.02 -5.31 4.08
CA THR A 260 -11.34 -5.94 4.23
C THR A 260 -11.27 -7.28 3.50
N GLY A 261 -11.34 -8.36 4.27
CA GLY A 261 -11.17 -9.74 3.80
C GLY A 261 -12.29 -10.30 2.91
N ARG A 262 -12.70 -9.57 1.86
CA ARG A 262 -13.57 -10.08 0.79
C ARG A 262 -12.85 -11.02 -0.19
N GLY A 263 -11.53 -11.22 -0.03
CA GLY A 263 -10.72 -12.02 -0.94
C GLY A 263 -9.23 -12.09 -0.57
N ARG A 264 -8.46 -12.90 -1.31
CA ARG A 264 -7.01 -12.90 -1.41
C ARG A 264 -6.56 -11.58 -2.07
N ILE A 265 -5.63 -10.88 -1.43
CA ILE A 265 -5.03 -9.69 -2.05
C ILE A 265 -4.29 -10.14 -3.31
N THR A 266 -4.66 -9.58 -4.46
CA THR A 266 -3.97 -9.79 -5.74
C THR A 266 -3.12 -8.57 -6.07
N GLY A 267 -2.08 -8.75 -6.89
CA GLY A 267 -1.34 -7.62 -7.45
C GLY A 267 -2.27 -6.64 -8.16
N ASP A 268 -3.23 -7.15 -8.92
CA ASP A 268 -4.20 -6.35 -9.69
C ASP A 268 -5.12 -5.50 -8.80
N GLY A 269 -5.49 -5.96 -7.59
CA GLY A 269 -6.31 -5.20 -6.65
C GLY A 269 -5.56 -3.99 -6.07
N VAL A 270 -4.32 -4.20 -5.59
CA VAL A 270 -3.44 -3.11 -5.10
C VAL A 270 -3.09 -2.15 -6.25
N VAL A 271 -2.84 -2.71 -7.43
CA VAL A 271 -2.65 -1.93 -8.66
C VAL A 271 -3.91 -1.15 -9.02
N GLY A 272 -5.13 -1.66 -8.80
CA GLY A 272 -6.39 -1.02 -9.18
C GLY A 272 -6.60 0.35 -8.52
N LEU A 273 -6.54 0.43 -7.19
CA LEU A 273 -6.67 1.70 -6.46
C LEU A 273 -5.49 2.65 -6.75
N SER A 274 -4.26 2.13 -6.73
CA SER A 274 -3.06 2.92 -7.01
C SER A 274 -3.08 3.50 -8.42
N ARG A 275 -3.48 2.70 -9.41
CA ARG A 275 -3.64 3.13 -10.81
C ARG A 275 -4.71 4.18 -10.95
N SER A 276 -5.81 4.06 -10.19
CA SER A 276 -6.88 5.06 -10.23
C SER A 276 -6.41 6.40 -9.71
N LEU A 277 -5.67 6.42 -8.59
CA LEU A 277 -5.07 7.63 -8.03
C LEU A 277 -4.01 8.25 -8.97
N ILE A 278 -3.14 7.42 -9.55
CA ILE A 278 -2.13 7.89 -10.53
C ILE A 278 -2.82 8.48 -11.76
N SER A 279 -3.85 7.83 -12.27
CA SER A 279 -4.63 8.33 -13.41
C SER A 279 -5.33 9.65 -13.09
N ALA A 280 -5.78 9.82 -11.84
CA ALA A 280 -6.35 11.06 -11.33
C ALA A 280 -5.32 12.20 -11.13
N GLY A 281 -4.03 11.94 -11.34
CA GLY A 281 -2.97 12.96 -11.33
C GLY A 281 -1.96 12.87 -10.18
N VAL A 282 -2.05 11.84 -9.34
CA VAL A 282 -1.15 11.67 -8.17
C VAL A 282 0.17 11.03 -8.61
N PRO A 283 1.33 11.69 -8.43
CA PRO A 283 2.62 11.13 -8.85
C PRO A 283 3.16 10.07 -7.89
N SER A 284 2.76 10.09 -6.61
CA SER A 284 3.26 9.18 -5.58
C SER A 284 2.10 8.59 -4.78
N VAL A 285 2.02 7.26 -4.71
CA VAL A 285 1.04 6.56 -3.87
C VAL A 285 1.76 5.60 -2.93
N LEU A 286 1.61 5.81 -1.62
CA LEU A 286 2.11 4.89 -0.61
C LEU A 286 0.97 3.97 -0.16
N VAL A 287 1.11 2.66 -0.36
CA VAL A 287 0.06 1.69 -0.03
C VAL A 287 0.60 0.61 0.89
N SER A 288 -0.22 0.11 1.80
CA SER A 288 0.07 -1.15 2.47
C SER A 288 -0.11 -2.34 1.51
N LEU A 289 0.58 -3.43 1.78
CA LEU A 289 0.40 -4.73 1.15
C LEU A 289 -0.50 -5.61 2.03
N TRP A 290 -0.54 -5.38 3.35
CA TRP A 290 -1.36 -6.14 4.30
C TRP A 290 -1.77 -5.30 5.51
N SER A 291 -2.66 -5.86 6.33
CA SER A 291 -3.06 -5.25 7.60
C SER A 291 -1.92 -5.36 8.61
N VAL A 292 -1.42 -4.21 9.05
CA VAL A 292 -0.38 -4.11 10.08
C VAL A 292 -1.04 -3.84 11.43
N PRO A 293 -0.49 -4.33 12.56
CA PRO A 293 -0.98 -3.97 13.88
C PRO A 293 -0.95 -2.44 14.12
N ASP A 294 -1.90 -1.95 14.90
CA ASP A 294 -2.15 -0.50 15.08
C ASP A 294 -0.93 0.28 15.55
N ALA A 295 -0.24 -0.16 16.61
CA ALA A 295 0.88 0.57 17.19
C ALA A 295 2.10 0.68 16.26
N PRO A 296 2.60 -0.40 15.63
CA PRO A 296 3.67 -0.29 14.64
C PRO A 296 3.32 0.57 13.42
N THR A 297 2.07 0.50 12.93
CA THR A 297 1.64 1.32 11.77
C THR A 297 1.70 2.80 12.09
N ALA A 298 1.12 3.19 13.23
CA ALA A 298 1.13 4.58 13.67
C ALA A 298 2.57 5.09 13.88
N PHE A 299 3.44 4.25 14.43
CA PHE A 299 4.85 4.58 14.61
C PHE A 299 5.57 4.77 13.26
N LEU A 300 5.46 3.79 12.34
CA LEU A 300 6.09 3.85 11.02
C LEU A 300 5.63 5.07 10.22
N MET A 301 4.33 5.36 10.22
CA MET A 301 3.80 6.51 9.47
C MET A 301 4.22 7.84 10.08
N THR A 302 4.26 7.94 11.40
CA THR A 302 4.78 9.13 12.09
C THR A 302 6.26 9.35 11.72
N GLU A 303 7.07 8.30 11.72
CA GLU A 303 8.47 8.38 11.30
C GLU A 303 8.61 8.70 9.81
N PHE A 304 7.76 8.15 8.95
CA PHE A 304 7.76 8.47 7.52
C PHE A 304 7.56 9.96 7.29
N TYR A 305 6.52 10.56 7.88
CA TYR A 305 6.27 12.00 7.76
C TYR A 305 7.37 12.85 8.38
N ARG A 306 7.92 12.44 9.53
CA ARG A 306 9.05 13.14 10.18
C ARG A 306 10.29 13.15 9.27
N ASN A 307 10.63 12.01 8.67
CA ASN A 307 11.77 11.92 7.75
C ASN A 307 11.49 12.70 6.46
N TRP A 308 10.27 12.64 5.92
CA TRP A 308 9.90 13.35 4.69
C TRP A 308 9.89 14.89 4.86
N GLN A 309 9.69 15.40 6.08
CA GLN A 309 9.86 16.83 6.37
C GLN A 309 11.30 17.33 6.20
N HIS A 310 12.29 16.44 6.32
CA HIS A 310 13.72 16.79 6.29
C HIS A 310 14.42 16.32 5.00
N ASN A 311 13.87 15.32 4.33
CA ASN A 311 14.36 14.79 3.07
C ASN A 311 13.19 14.75 2.06
N PRO A 312 13.24 15.49 0.94
CA PRO A 312 12.13 15.54 -0.02
C PRO A 312 11.88 14.18 -0.70
N ASP A 313 12.87 13.28 -0.72
CA ASP A 313 12.76 11.94 -1.30
C ASP A 313 11.90 11.02 -0.41
N LYS A 314 10.69 10.72 -0.89
CA LYS A 314 9.70 9.87 -0.20
C LYS A 314 10.19 8.43 -0.03
N ALA A 315 10.98 7.90 -0.96
CA ALA A 315 11.49 6.53 -0.85
C ALA A 315 12.56 6.42 0.24
N GLN A 316 13.45 7.41 0.32
CA GLN A 316 14.43 7.50 1.40
C GLN A 316 13.75 7.72 2.75
N ALA A 317 12.72 8.59 2.81
CA ALA A 317 11.93 8.80 4.02
C ALA A 317 11.24 7.51 4.48
N LEU A 318 10.66 6.73 3.56
CA LEU A 318 10.05 5.44 3.87
C LEU A 318 11.09 4.42 4.35
N ARG A 319 12.23 4.32 3.67
CA ARG A 319 13.33 3.45 4.11
C ARG A 319 13.76 3.78 5.53
N GLN A 320 13.99 5.06 5.84
CA GLN A 320 14.42 5.46 7.17
C GLN A 320 13.35 5.16 8.23
N ALA A 321 12.07 5.37 7.90
CA ALA A 321 10.97 4.98 8.78
C ALA A 321 10.92 3.47 9.04
N MET A 322 11.12 2.63 8.01
CA MET A 322 11.20 1.18 8.15
C MET A 322 12.37 0.76 9.04
N LEU A 323 13.57 1.32 8.83
CA LEU A 323 14.75 1.03 9.63
C LEU A 323 14.59 1.45 11.09
N THR A 324 13.97 2.61 11.35
CA THR A 324 13.66 3.06 12.71
C THR A 324 12.61 2.17 13.36
N THR A 325 11.56 1.79 12.63
CA THR A 325 10.50 0.89 13.12
C THR A 325 11.05 -0.49 13.43
N MET A 326 11.93 -1.04 12.59
CA MET A 326 12.57 -2.35 12.78
C MET A 326 13.32 -2.44 14.12
N LYS A 327 13.92 -1.34 14.60
CA LYS A 327 14.62 -1.32 15.90
C LYS A 327 13.67 -1.49 17.09
N GLN A 328 12.42 -1.01 16.99
CA GLN A 328 11.41 -1.12 18.06
C GLN A 328 10.49 -2.33 17.88
N HIS A 329 10.20 -2.67 16.62
CA HIS A 329 9.31 -3.74 16.20
C HIS A 329 10.06 -4.62 15.18
N PRO A 330 10.88 -5.60 15.62
CA PRO A 330 11.81 -6.30 14.74
C PRO A 330 11.16 -7.27 13.75
N ASN A 331 9.87 -7.58 13.90
CA ASN A 331 9.20 -8.51 12.99
C ASN A 331 8.88 -7.79 11.65
N PRO A 332 9.27 -8.34 10.48
CA PRO A 332 8.96 -7.77 9.16
C PRO A 332 7.49 -7.39 8.95
N ARG A 333 6.56 -8.11 9.59
CA ARG A 333 5.13 -7.79 9.50
C ARG A 333 4.78 -6.37 9.96
N ASP A 334 5.60 -5.82 10.85
CA ASP A 334 5.37 -4.55 11.54
C ASP A 334 5.95 -3.35 10.77
N TRP A 335 6.88 -3.57 9.82
CA TRP A 335 7.57 -2.49 9.10
C TRP A 335 7.66 -2.67 7.58
N ALA A 336 7.57 -3.89 7.04
CA ALA A 336 7.77 -4.16 5.62
C ALA A 336 6.49 -4.12 4.77
N ALA A 337 5.38 -3.68 5.36
CA ALA A 337 4.07 -3.76 4.74
C ALA A 337 3.82 -2.69 3.69
N PHE A 338 4.60 -1.59 3.67
CA PHE A 338 4.30 -0.45 2.82
C PHE A 338 5.19 -0.43 1.59
N THR A 339 4.62 -0.07 0.44
CA THR A 339 5.36 0.16 -0.79
C THR A 339 5.00 1.50 -1.39
N LEU A 340 6.01 2.24 -1.82
CA LEU A 340 5.85 3.49 -2.55
C LEU A 340 5.76 3.18 -4.04
N ILE A 341 4.67 3.62 -4.66
CA ILE A 341 4.39 3.45 -6.08
C ILE A 341 4.51 4.81 -6.78
N GLY A 342 5.32 4.84 -7.86
CA GLY A 342 5.48 6.02 -8.72
C GLY A 342 6.74 6.83 -8.44
N GLU A 343 6.62 8.15 -8.45
CA GLU A 343 7.72 9.09 -8.23
C GLU A 343 8.07 9.18 -6.73
N ALA A 344 9.35 9.37 -6.40
CA ALA A 344 9.81 9.60 -5.03
C ALA A 344 10.14 11.05 -4.72
N GLU A 345 10.58 11.84 -5.69
CA GLU A 345 11.06 13.22 -5.48
C GLU A 345 9.96 14.22 -5.18
#